data_AF-A0A9N9EAL3-F1
#
_entry.id   AF-A0A9N9EAL3-F1
#
_cell.length_a   1.000
_cell.length_b   1.000
_cell.length_c   1.000
_cell.angle_alpha   90.00
_cell.angle_beta   90.00
_cell.angle_gamma   90.00
#
_symmetry.space_group_name_H-M   'P 1'
#
loop_
_entity.id
_entity.type
_entity.pdbx_description
1 polymer ?
#
loop_
_entity_poly.entity_id
_entity_poly.type
_entity_poly.pdbx_seq_one_letter_code
_entity_poly.pdbx_strand_id
1 'polypeptide(L)' 'PVDVNDIKYNQNEVSGVFTLTLDDLFNPTNRTRKRFRDTNYYYTTFQTPPWIGIEIWGLTAFIISGVLKTICEPPLSP' A
#
# COMPACT_ATOMS: atom_id res chain seq x y z
N PRO A 1 -14.86 6.77 9.68
CA PRO A 1 -14.22 5.50 9.23
C PRO A 1 -15.08 4.88 8.12
N VAL A 2 -14.47 4.36 7.06
CA VAL A 2 -15.22 3.64 6.01
C VAL A 2 -15.49 2.22 6.50
N ASP A 3 -16.75 1.77 6.48
CA ASP A 3 -17.07 0.37 6.73
C ASP A 3 -16.90 -0.43 5.43
N VAL A 4 -15.97 -1.38 5.44
CA VAL A 4 -15.64 -2.20 4.28
C VAL A 4 -16.78 -3.16 3.93
N ASN A 5 -17.57 -3.59 4.92
CA ASN A 5 -18.66 -4.54 4.71
C ASN A 5 -19.84 -3.93 3.93
N ASP A 6 -19.96 -2.60 3.96
CA ASP A 6 -21.00 -1.86 3.24
C ASP A 6 -20.62 -1.57 1.78
N ILE A 7 -19.38 -1.87 1.37
CA ILE A 7 -18.91 -1.64 0.00
C ILE A 7 -19.49 -2.71 -0.92
N LYS A 8 -20.42 -2.29 -1.78
CA LYS A 8 -20.92 -3.13 -2.89
C LYS A 8 -19.88 -3.15 -4.02
N TYR A 9 -19.37 -4.32 -4.36
CA TYR A 9 -18.44 -4.52 -5.48
C TYR A 9 -18.91 -5.65 -6.41
N ASN A 10 -18.46 -5.62 -7.66
CA ASN A 10 -18.75 -6.64 -8.65
C ASN A 10 -17.93 -7.91 -8.36
N GLN A 11 -18.57 -8.97 -7.87
CA GLN A 11 -17.91 -10.22 -7.52
C GLN A 11 -17.37 -11.01 -8.72
N ASN A 12 -17.81 -10.69 -9.94
CA ASN A 12 -17.27 -11.32 -11.16
C ASN A 12 -15.87 -10.80 -11.52
N GLU A 13 -15.49 -9.62 -11.03
CA GLU A 13 -14.23 -8.95 -11.36
C GLU A 13 -13.33 -8.73 -10.14
N VAL A 14 -13.93 -8.55 -8.95
CA VAL A 14 -13.23 -8.20 -7.72
C VAL A 14 -13.47 -9.30 -6.68
N SER A 15 -12.38 -9.89 -6.19
CA SER A 15 -12.42 -10.97 -5.20
C SER A 15 -12.69 -10.50 -3.78
N GLY A 16 -12.41 -9.23 -3.47
CA GLY A 16 -12.60 -8.66 -2.16
C GLY A 16 -12.18 -7.19 -2.09
N VAL A 17 -12.55 -6.53 -1.00
CA VAL A 17 -12.21 -5.13 -0.72
C VAL A 17 -11.59 -5.06 0.67
N PHE A 18 -10.60 -4.18 0.82
CA PHE A 18 -9.98 -3.89 2.10
C PHE A 18 -9.61 -2.41 2.17
N THR A 19 -9.37 -1.93 3.39
CA THR A 19 -8.88 -0.57 3.64
C THR A 19 -7.67 -0.63 4.55
N LEU A 20 -6.78 0.34 4.39
CA LEU A 20 -5.64 0.56 5.28
C LEU A 20 -5.76 1.95 5.88
N THR A 21 -5.34 2.08 7.14
CA THR A 21 -5.16 3.38 7.75
C THR A 21 -3.89 4.04 7.24
N LEU A 22 -3.77 5.36 7.43
CA LEU A 22 -2.50 6.03 7.19
C LEU A 22 -1.41 5.48 8.11
N ASP A 23 -1.73 5.11 9.35
CA ASP A 23 -0.76 4.53 10.29
C ASP A 23 -0.21 3.18 9.78
N ASP A 24 -1.06 2.32 9.22
CA ASP A 24 -0.63 1.06 8.58
C ASP A 24 0.38 1.33 7.46
N LEU A 25 0.11 2.37 6.67
CA LEU A 25 0.94 2.78 5.55
C LEU A 25 2.21 3.50 6.00
N PHE A 26 2.18 4.25 7.10
CA PHE A 26 3.32 4.99 7.65
C PHE A 26 4.25 4.15 8.49
N ASN A 27 3.78 3.02 9.03
CA ASN A 27 4.59 2.11 9.81
C ASN A 27 5.78 1.55 9.00
N PRO A 28 7.03 1.83 9.41
CA PRO A 28 8.21 1.34 8.71
C PRO A 28 8.30 -0.20 8.65
N THR A 29 7.74 -0.92 9.62
CA THR A 29 7.78 -2.40 9.62
C THR A 29 6.92 -3.01 8.52
N ASN A 30 5.94 -2.25 8.03
CA ASN A 30 5.06 -2.66 6.94
C ASN A 30 5.64 -2.29 5.57
N ARG A 31 6.82 -1.66 5.51
CA ARG A 31 7.45 -1.19 4.28
C ARG A 31 8.67 -2.02 3.95
N THR A 32 8.79 -2.47 2.71
CA THR A 32 9.98 -3.17 2.24
C THR A 32 10.47 -2.57 0.94
N ARG A 33 11.78 -2.27 0.85
CA ARG A 33 12.42 -1.88 -0.40
C ARG A 33 12.67 -3.12 -1.25
N LYS A 34 12.07 -3.17 -2.45
CA LYS A 34 12.34 -4.22 -3.44
C LYS A 34 13.00 -3.61 -4.67
N ARG A 35 13.92 -4.38 -5.28
CA ARG A 35 14.55 -4.03 -6.56
C ARG A 35 13.54 -4.25 -7.69
N PHE A 36 13.42 -3.29 -8.60
CA PHE A 36 12.57 -3.45 -9.77
C PHE A 36 13.29 -4.28 -10.84
N ARG A 37 12.96 -5.58 -10.90
CA ARG A 37 13.60 -6.55 -11.81
C ARG A 37 15.12 -6.43 -11.71
N ASP A 38 15.81 -6.39 -12.84
CA ASP A 38 17.27 -6.28 -12.92
C ASP A 38 17.77 -4.83 -12.99
N THR A 39 16.91 -3.84 -12.78
CA THR A 39 17.31 -2.42 -12.81
C THR A 39 17.96 -1.99 -11.50
N ASN A 40 18.67 -0.86 -11.49
CA ASN A 40 19.19 -0.26 -10.25
C ASN A 40 18.11 0.50 -9.45
N TYR A 41 16.85 0.44 -9.89
CA TYR A 41 15.75 1.15 -9.27
C TYR A 41 15.15 0.31 -8.12
N TYR A 42 14.90 0.96 -6.99
CA TYR A 42 14.25 0.37 -5.83
C TYR A 42 12.95 1.09 -5.54
N TYR A 43 11.92 0.34 -5.20
CA TYR A 43 10.62 0.89 -4.84
C TYR A 43 10.13 0.28 -3.52
N THR A 44 9.21 0.98 -2.86
CA THR A 44 8.58 0.52 -1.64
C THR A 44 7.42 -0.41 -1.99
N THR A 45 7.38 -1.56 -1.31
CA THR A 45 6.21 -2.44 -1.23
C THR A 45 5.63 -2.34 0.18
N PHE A 46 4.32 -2.56 0.31
CA PHE A 46 3.61 -2.44 1.57
C PHE A 46 3.00 -3.78 1.96
N GLN A 47 3.34 -4.28 3.14
CA GLN A 47 2.68 -5.43 3.76
C GLN A 47 1.43 -4.94 4.47
N THR A 48 0.29 -5.55 4.16
CA THR A 48 -0.93 -5.30 4.91
C THR A 48 -0.91 -6.06 6.24
N PRO A 49 -1.72 -5.64 7.22
CA PRO A 49 -1.85 -6.38 8.46
C PRO A 49 -2.29 -7.84 8.25
N PRO A 50 -2.01 -8.74 9.21
CA PRO A 50 -2.23 -10.19 9.06
C PRO A 50 -3.66 -10.60 8.70
N TRP A 51 -4.67 -9.82 9.12
CA TRP A 51 -6.07 -10.11 8.81
C TRP A 51 -6.44 -9.81 7.34
N ILE A 52 -5.65 -9.01 6.61
CA ILE A 52 -5.78 -8.82 5.16
C ILE A 52 -4.81 -9.76 4.43
N GLY A 53 -3.54 -9.83 4.85
CA GLY A 53 -2.56 -10.80 4.34
C GLY A 53 -2.15 -10.61 2.87
N ILE A 54 -2.31 -9.40 2.33
CA ILE A 54 -1.95 -9.03 0.95
C ILE A 54 -0.67 -8.17 0.93
N GLU A 55 0.19 -8.38 -0.05
CA GLU A 55 1.27 -7.45 -0.38
C GLU A 55 0.80 -6.47 -1.45
N ILE A 56 0.99 -5.17 -1.22
CA ILE A 56 0.80 -4.13 -2.25
C ILE A 56 2.14 -3.84 -2.90
N TRP A 57 2.23 -4.12 -4.20
CA TRP A 57 3.44 -3.99 -5.01
C TRP A 57 3.14 -3.40 -6.40
N GLY A 58 4.18 -3.32 -7.25
CA GLY A 58 4.06 -2.78 -8.61
C GLY A 58 3.67 -1.29 -8.65
N LEU A 59 2.88 -0.93 -9.66
CA LEU A 59 2.48 0.46 -9.90
C LEU A 59 1.63 1.04 -8.75
N THR A 60 0.76 0.23 -8.15
CA THR A 60 -0.07 0.66 -7.02
C THR A 60 0.79 1.12 -5.84
N ALA A 61 1.81 0.35 -5.48
CA ALA A 61 2.72 0.72 -4.41
C ALA A 61 3.54 1.98 -4.74
N PHE A 62 3.92 2.16 -6.01
CA PHE A 62 4.61 3.36 -6.47
C PHE A 62 3.73 4.62 -6.31
N ILE A 63 2.46 4.55 -6.72
CA ILE A 63 1.51 5.66 -6.58
C ILE A 63 1.29 6.00 -5.10
N ILE A 64 1.06 4.98 -4.27
CA ILE A 64 0.87 5.17 -2.82
C ILE A 64 2.10 5.84 -2.20
N SER A 65 3.31 5.37 -2.52
CA SER A 65 4.56 5.98 -2.02
C SER A 65 4.68 7.45 -2.45
N GLY A 66 4.31 7.79 -3.69
CA GLY A 66 4.26 9.16 -4.17
C GLY A 66 3.27 10.04 -3.39
N VAL A 67 2.04 9.57 -3.20
CA VAL A 67 1.01 10.28 -2.45
C VAL A 67 1.43 10.48 -0.99
N LEU A 68 1.96 9.43 -0.33
CA LEU A 68 2.43 9.50 1.06
C LEU A 68 3.53 10.54 1.24
N LYS A 69 4.42 10.72 0.25
CA LYS A 69 5.46 11.78 0.29
C LYS A 69 4.88 13.18 0.20
N THR A 70 3.76 13.36 -0.48
CA THR A 70 3.09 14.66 -0.62
C THR A 70 2.30 15.04 0.64
N ILE A 71 1.71 14.06 1.33
CA ILE A 71 0.82 14.32 2.48
C ILE A 71 1.53 14.27 3.83
N CYS A 72 2.75 13.73 3.90
CA CYS A 72 3.50 13.58 5.15
C CYS A 72 4.38 14.82 5.41
N GLU A 73 4.18 15.47 6.55
CA GLU A 73 5.09 16.48 7.11
C GLU A 73 5.79 15.91 8.35
N PRO A 74 7.13 15.85 8.42
CA PRO A 74 8.10 16.11 7.35
C PRO A 74 8.08 15.01 6.25
N PRO A 75 8.65 15.29 5.07
CA PRO A 75 8.66 14.34 3.96
C PRO A 75 9.36 13.04 4.32
N LEU A 76 8.79 11.91 3.92
CA LEU A 76 9.39 10.59 4.09
C LEU A 76 10.77 10.54 3.42
N SER A 77 11.80 10.13 4.17
CA SER A 77 13.16 9.98 3.65
C SER A 77 13.25 8.91 2.54
N PRO A 78 14.05 9.14 1.48
CA PRO A 78 14.17 8.26 0.31
C PRO A 78 14.90 6.93 0.55
#